data_AF-A0A1B8D651-F1
#
_entry.id   AF-A0A1B8D651-F1
#
_cell.length_a   1.000
_cell.length_b   1.000
_cell.length_c   1.000
_cell.angle_alpha   90.00
_cell.angle_beta   90.00
_cell.angle_gamma   90.00
#
_symmetry.space_group_name_H-M   'P 1'
#
loop_
_entity.id
_entity.type
_entity.pdbx_description
1 polymer ?
#
loop_
_entity_poly.entity_id
_entity_poly.type
_entity_poly.pdbx_seq_one_letter_code
_entity_poly.pdbx_strand_id
1 'polypeptide(L)'
;MGSLRAAQENQLVSKIDSLVSLLTFVPESSPAAALPNSNRLSNLDTLVEAVTNQISAGNSRSPPLQHAYPSRELSSSSPLALPSGSSARASSHPSLWSRTFLSPALELSPVDAAISNSPCFSGFQPSPSEAEEYFQLFRTQSLPYLPFIHIAQCTSAQEFQQEKPFLFKVIMAIGSPSTSQKLALGTEIRDALARRIIVENEDSVDVLLGLLAFVTWGHDQFMVPLNLSRFTQLAMSLVFDLRLNKPLPIDLYMISAIDTGASDPSPRLQPTRSLDERRAVLACFLLSSNVSLYFGKIDALRWTTYMDECLQVLTGSQDYPGDEILVTQVRLQLLTDIVTRAAEGVSYGGQSSQRSGAPSLYLKALHSDLATIKRSIPPNLQQNDLLLAHIFNTELSINEMGISKTPTSSSSTDFQRLEPLYACLNSIKSWFDIFFELPLMAYIGISFPFFAQLGHCVVALYRLSTLEDPALDKELLRQTADLLEILDRIIHNIQRVRDMDDEHHKGDMFTRTIKIFESIRIRCGLKLGDITSLSNAGEYRFGGMMEDSSFMDVSGDAWLGDMLGSWDY
;
A
#
# COMPACT_ATOMS: atom_id res chain seq x y z
N MET A 1 -47.19 -7.34 25.04
CA MET A 1 -45.81 -7.41 24.49
C MET A 1 -44.71 -6.95 25.46
N GLY A 2 -44.96 -6.07 26.45
CA GLY A 2 -43.90 -5.66 27.41
C GLY A 2 -43.42 -6.75 28.38
N SER A 3 -44.31 -7.64 28.85
CA SER A 3 -43.97 -8.68 29.83
C SER A 3 -43.07 -9.80 29.27
N LEU A 4 -43.15 -10.09 27.97
CA LEU A 4 -42.32 -11.13 27.34
C LEU A 4 -40.87 -10.66 27.14
N ARG A 5 -40.69 -9.37 26.84
CA ARG A 5 -39.37 -8.76 26.60
C ARG A 5 -38.59 -8.60 27.91
N ALA A 6 -39.26 -8.22 28.99
CA ALA A 6 -38.68 -8.16 30.33
C ALA A 6 -38.27 -9.55 30.85
N ALA A 7 -39.04 -10.60 30.54
CA ALA A 7 -38.68 -11.98 30.88
C ALA A 7 -37.44 -12.47 30.11
N GLN A 8 -37.29 -12.07 28.84
CA GLN A 8 -36.11 -12.39 28.03
C GLN A 8 -34.86 -11.64 28.49
N GLU A 9 -34.98 -10.35 28.86
CA GLU A 9 -33.85 -9.59 29.41
C GLU A 9 -33.37 -10.15 30.75
N ASN A 10 -34.29 -10.49 31.66
CA ASN A 10 -33.91 -11.10 32.95
C ASN A 10 -33.27 -12.48 32.78
N GLN A 11 -33.69 -13.25 31.78
CA GLN A 11 -33.07 -14.54 31.45
C GLN A 11 -31.68 -14.37 30.84
N LEU A 12 -31.44 -13.29 30.10
CA LEU A 12 -30.11 -12.97 29.54
C LEU A 12 -29.14 -12.54 30.64
N VAL A 13 -29.58 -11.67 31.56
CA VAL A 13 -28.78 -11.18 32.69
C VAL A 13 -28.39 -12.34 33.61
N SER A 14 -29.33 -13.23 33.96
CA SER A 14 -29.04 -14.42 34.78
C SER A 14 -28.00 -15.37 34.16
N LYS A 15 -27.99 -15.49 32.82
CA LYS A 15 -27.01 -16.33 32.10
C LYS A 15 -25.63 -15.68 32.05
N ILE A 16 -25.57 -14.35 31.95
CA ILE A 16 -24.31 -13.59 32.02
C ILE A 16 -23.70 -13.71 33.42
N ASP A 17 -24.49 -13.60 34.49
CA ASP A 17 -24.00 -13.76 35.86
C ASP A 17 -23.47 -15.17 36.14
N SER A 18 -24.09 -16.22 35.57
CA SER A 18 -23.58 -17.59 35.66
C SER A 18 -22.27 -17.77 34.87
N LEU A 19 -22.09 -17.10 33.73
CA LEU A 19 -20.84 -17.10 32.95
C LEU A 19 -19.71 -16.38 33.70
N VAL A 20 -20.01 -15.24 34.31
CA VAL A 20 -19.06 -14.49 35.14
C VAL A 20 -18.65 -15.32 36.36
N SER A 21 -19.61 -15.98 37.04
CA SER A 21 -19.32 -16.86 38.18
C SER A 21 -18.43 -18.04 37.81
N LEU A 22 -18.62 -18.63 36.62
CA LEU A 22 -17.78 -19.71 36.07
C LEU A 22 -16.35 -19.25 35.73
N LEU A 23 -16.18 -17.98 35.35
CA LEU A 23 -14.88 -17.40 34.99
C LEU A 23 -14.10 -16.89 36.22
N THR A 24 -14.78 -16.54 37.31
CA THR A 24 -14.13 -15.99 38.53
C THR A 24 -13.59 -17.03 39.51
N PHE A 25 -13.74 -18.34 39.26
CA PHE A 25 -13.23 -19.36 40.17
C PHE A 25 -11.74 -19.67 39.90
N VAL A 26 -10.85 -18.91 40.53
CA VAL A 26 -9.40 -19.20 40.62
C VAL A 26 -9.15 -20.06 41.86
N PRO A 27 -8.63 -21.29 41.76
CA PRO A 27 -8.10 -21.99 42.92
C PRO A 27 -6.63 -21.56 43.14
N GLU A 28 -6.35 -21.00 44.30
CA GLU A 28 -4.98 -20.94 44.83
C GLU A 28 -4.46 -22.35 45.17
N SER A 29 -3.14 -22.51 45.03
CA SER A 29 -2.24 -23.57 45.51
C SER A 29 -1.89 -24.74 44.56
N SER A 30 -0.61 -25.13 44.66
CA SER A 30 0.29 -25.74 43.66
C SER A 30 0.35 -27.29 43.74
N PRO A 31 1.33 -28.01 43.14
CA PRO A 31 1.25 -28.72 41.86
C PRO A 31 1.25 -30.27 42.01
N ALA A 32 0.44 -30.99 41.20
CA ALA A 32 0.75 -32.32 40.63
C ALA A 32 -0.48 -32.98 39.97
N ALA A 33 -0.22 -33.68 38.85
CA ALA A 33 -0.99 -34.78 38.24
C ALA A 33 -2.27 -34.49 37.40
N ALA A 34 -2.11 -34.76 36.09
CA ALA A 34 -3.02 -35.44 35.15
C ALA A 34 -4.50 -34.96 34.93
N LEU A 35 -4.77 -34.60 33.66
CA LEU A 35 -6.05 -34.48 32.93
C LEU A 35 -7.07 -35.61 33.20
N PRO A 36 -8.41 -35.43 32.95
CA PRO A 36 -8.96 -34.82 31.72
C PRO A 36 -10.15 -33.84 31.84
N ASN A 37 -10.09 -32.80 31.00
CA ASN A 37 -11.06 -31.69 30.84
C ASN A 37 -12.17 -31.96 29.80
N SER A 38 -12.47 -33.21 29.43
CA SER A 38 -13.36 -33.49 28.28
C SER A 38 -14.84 -33.15 28.51
N ASN A 39 -15.29 -33.05 29.77
CA ASN A 39 -16.72 -32.82 30.07
C ASN A 39 -17.11 -31.34 30.10
N ARG A 40 -16.16 -30.40 29.96
CA ARG A 40 -16.44 -28.95 29.92
C ARG A 40 -16.62 -28.42 28.50
N LEU A 41 -15.91 -28.97 27.50
CA LEU A 41 -16.10 -28.56 26.10
C LEU A 41 -17.43 -29.03 25.53
N SER A 42 -17.88 -30.25 25.84
CA SER A 42 -19.13 -30.80 25.31
C SER A 42 -20.37 -30.00 25.71
N ASN A 43 -20.37 -29.43 26.92
CA ASN A 43 -21.45 -28.56 27.40
C ASN A 43 -21.44 -27.17 26.75
N LEU A 44 -20.28 -26.68 26.29
CA LEU A 44 -20.17 -25.43 25.54
C LEU A 44 -20.62 -25.60 24.10
N ASP A 45 -20.22 -26.70 23.44
CA ASP A 45 -20.60 -26.98 22.06
C ASP A 45 -22.12 -27.19 21.92
N THR A 46 -22.74 -27.93 22.84
CA THR A 46 -24.21 -28.11 22.86
C THR A 46 -24.98 -26.82 23.13
N LEU A 47 -24.42 -25.89 23.91
CA LEU A 47 -25.03 -24.57 24.14
C LEU A 47 -24.89 -23.65 22.92
N VAL A 48 -23.76 -23.69 22.22
CA VAL A 48 -23.53 -22.91 20.99
C VAL A 48 -24.44 -23.42 19.86
N GLU A 49 -24.62 -24.73 19.74
CA GLU A 49 -25.53 -25.32 18.74
C GLU A 49 -27.00 -24.98 19.03
N ALA A 50 -27.40 -24.98 20.30
CA ALA A 50 -28.76 -24.58 20.70
C ALA A 50 -29.06 -23.10 20.42
N VAL A 51 -28.07 -22.20 20.58
CA VAL A 51 -28.21 -20.78 20.27
C VAL A 51 -28.25 -20.53 18.76
N THR A 52 -27.41 -21.23 17.99
CA THR A 52 -27.33 -21.09 16.53
C THR A 52 -28.62 -21.55 15.83
N ASN A 53 -29.23 -22.62 16.34
CA ASN A 53 -30.49 -23.15 15.82
C ASN A 53 -31.70 -22.24 16.11
N GLN A 54 -31.69 -21.48 17.21
CA GLN A 54 -32.76 -20.50 17.48
C GLN A 54 -32.64 -19.22 16.65
N ILE A 55 -31.43 -18.80 16.28
CA ILE A 55 -31.21 -17.62 15.41
C ILE A 55 -31.63 -17.93 13.96
N SER A 56 -31.42 -19.17 13.51
CA SER A 56 -31.73 -19.60 12.14
C SER A 56 -33.24 -19.76 11.87
N ALA A 57 -34.05 -20.00 12.89
CA ALA A 57 -35.50 -20.14 12.77
C ALA A 57 -36.25 -18.79 12.59
N GLY A 58 -35.58 -17.65 12.84
CA GLY A 58 -36.21 -16.32 12.80
C GLY A 58 -36.17 -15.58 11.47
N ASN A 59 -35.34 -16.00 10.50
CA ASN A 59 -34.96 -15.15 9.35
C ASN A 59 -35.37 -15.66 7.95
N SER A 60 -36.29 -16.61 7.84
CA SER A 60 -36.76 -17.09 6.54
C SER A 60 -38.06 -16.41 6.11
N ARG A 61 -37.96 -15.27 5.39
CA ARG A 61 -38.94 -14.82 4.37
C ARG A 61 -38.38 -13.69 3.48
N SER A 62 -38.15 -14.03 2.21
CA SER A 62 -38.10 -13.18 0.97
C SER A 62 -36.71 -12.92 0.33
N PRO A 63 -36.61 -12.87 -1.02
CA PRO A 63 -35.50 -13.42 -1.80
C PRO A 63 -34.44 -12.40 -2.29
N PRO A 64 -33.26 -12.85 -2.78
CA PRO A 64 -32.17 -11.97 -3.19
C PRO A 64 -32.33 -11.44 -4.63
N LEU A 65 -32.08 -10.13 -4.81
CA LEU A 65 -32.00 -9.44 -6.10
C LEU A 65 -30.64 -9.72 -6.76
N GLN A 66 -30.69 -10.25 -7.99
CA GLN A 66 -29.55 -10.39 -8.90
C GLN A 66 -29.20 -9.03 -9.53
N HIS A 67 -27.93 -8.61 -9.43
CA HIS A 67 -27.42 -7.50 -10.24
C HIS A 67 -26.80 -8.05 -11.53
N ALA A 68 -27.49 -7.78 -12.64
CA ALA A 68 -26.99 -7.98 -14.00
C ALA A 68 -26.12 -6.77 -14.42
N TYR A 69 -24.99 -7.05 -15.07
CA TYR A 69 -24.18 -6.07 -15.79
C TYR A 69 -24.88 -5.66 -17.10
N PRO A 70 -24.92 -4.37 -17.48
CA PRO A 70 -25.33 -4.00 -18.82
C PRO A 70 -24.12 -3.75 -19.74
N SER A 71 -24.12 -4.48 -20.86
CA SER A 71 -23.30 -4.26 -22.05
C SER A 71 -23.67 -2.94 -22.73
N ARG A 72 -22.66 -2.26 -23.30
CA ARG A 72 -22.74 -0.93 -23.92
C ARG A 72 -22.96 -1.08 -25.43
N GLU A 73 -24.11 -0.65 -25.94
CA GLU A 73 -24.32 -0.41 -27.39
C GLU A 73 -24.45 1.09 -27.67
N LEU A 74 -23.79 1.53 -28.74
CA LEU A 74 -23.86 2.86 -29.32
C LEU A 74 -25.22 3.09 -30.00
N SER A 75 -25.87 4.22 -29.76
CA SER A 75 -26.57 4.96 -30.83
C SER A 75 -26.85 6.42 -30.46
N SER A 76 -26.66 7.28 -31.45
CA SER A 76 -26.84 8.73 -31.49
C SER A 76 -28.31 9.19 -31.46
N SER A 77 -28.60 10.32 -30.81
CA SER A 77 -29.24 11.55 -31.38
C SER A 77 -29.84 12.47 -30.28
N SER A 78 -29.66 13.78 -30.44
CA SER A 78 -30.20 14.89 -29.61
C SER A 78 -31.60 15.34 -30.08
N PRO A 79 -32.16 16.46 -29.57
CA PRO A 79 -32.80 16.68 -28.26
C PRO A 79 -34.28 17.12 -28.41
N LEU A 80 -35.10 17.18 -27.34
CA LEU A 80 -36.24 18.11 -27.23
C LEU A 80 -36.97 18.05 -25.85
N ALA A 81 -37.09 19.25 -25.25
CA ALA A 81 -38.21 19.85 -24.49
C ALA A 81 -38.86 19.16 -23.26
N LEU A 82 -38.86 19.93 -22.15
CA LEU A 82 -39.76 19.88 -20.99
C LEU A 82 -41.23 20.15 -21.37
N PRO A 83 -42.21 19.79 -20.52
CA PRO A 83 -42.75 20.81 -19.61
C PRO A 83 -43.09 20.33 -18.18
N SER A 84 -43.16 21.34 -17.31
CA SER A 84 -43.43 21.39 -15.87
C SER A 84 -44.80 20.84 -15.42
N GLY A 85 -44.90 20.46 -14.14
CA GLY A 85 -46.17 20.12 -13.48
C GLY A 85 -46.10 19.88 -11.96
N SER A 86 -46.20 20.99 -11.20
CA SER A 86 -46.63 21.25 -9.81
C SER A 86 -47.03 20.13 -8.81
N SER A 87 -46.46 20.29 -7.60
CA SER A 87 -47.10 20.38 -6.26
C SER A 87 -47.83 19.17 -5.64
N ALA A 88 -47.30 18.66 -4.51
CA ALA A 88 -48.10 18.24 -3.35
C ALA A 88 -47.26 18.30 -2.05
N ARG A 89 -47.96 18.57 -0.94
CA ARG A 89 -47.49 19.14 0.32
C ARG A 89 -47.53 18.10 1.45
N ALA A 90 -46.47 18.10 2.27
CA ALA A 90 -46.37 17.79 3.71
C ALA A 90 -46.90 16.47 4.31
N SER A 91 -46.02 15.79 5.05
CA SER A 91 -46.27 15.45 6.46
C SER A 91 -44.95 15.20 7.21
N SER A 92 -44.72 16.00 8.23
CA SER A 92 -43.63 15.98 9.22
C SER A 92 -43.83 14.91 10.29
N HIS A 93 -42.75 14.31 10.80
CA HIS A 93 -42.42 14.21 12.24
C HIS A 93 -40.95 13.73 12.44
N PRO A 94 -40.31 14.04 13.58
CA PRO A 94 -38.87 14.31 13.67
C PRO A 94 -38.05 13.17 14.27
N SER A 95 -36.77 13.07 13.91
CA SER A 95 -35.79 12.30 14.69
C SER A 95 -34.40 12.94 14.65
N LEU A 96 -34.20 13.86 15.61
CA LEU A 96 -33.11 13.87 16.58
C LEU A 96 -31.75 13.27 16.14
N TRP A 97 -30.99 13.98 15.30
CA TRP A 97 -29.52 14.08 15.41
C TRP A 97 -29.04 15.34 14.68
N SER A 98 -29.13 16.47 15.36
CA SER A 98 -28.42 17.69 14.98
C SER A 98 -27.89 18.32 16.26
N ARG A 99 -26.67 17.94 16.65
CA ARG A 99 -25.86 18.77 17.53
C ARG A 99 -24.89 19.54 16.65
N THR A 100 -25.33 20.73 16.30
CA THR A 100 -24.51 21.82 15.78
C THR A 100 -23.49 22.18 16.86
N PHE A 101 -22.20 21.98 16.59
CA PHE A 101 -21.15 22.70 17.31
C PHE A 101 -20.85 23.97 16.52
N LEU A 102 -21.59 25.04 16.83
CA LEU A 102 -21.14 26.40 16.58
C LEU A 102 -20.25 26.78 17.78
N SER A 103 -18.94 26.84 17.58
CA SER A 103 -18.05 27.45 18.57
C SER A 103 -18.25 28.97 18.54
N PRO A 104 -18.46 29.65 19.69
CA PRO A 104 -18.44 31.09 19.73
C PRO A 104 -17.01 31.58 19.54
N ALA A 105 -16.80 32.51 18.61
CA ALA A 105 -15.59 33.31 18.56
C ALA A 105 -15.48 34.12 19.85
N LEU A 106 -14.51 33.76 20.71
CA LEU A 106 -14.02 34.64 21.76
C LEU A 106 -12.81 35.38 21.18
N GLU A 107 -12.99 36.68 20.96
CA GLU A 107 -11.92 37.63 20.67
C GLU A 107 -10.86 37.55 21.79
N LEU A 108 -9.65 37.13 21.45
CA LEU A 108 -8.47 37.28 22.29
C LEU A 108 -7.62 38.44 21.75
N SER A 109 -7.29 39.35 22.66
CA SER A 109 -6.49 40.57 22.50
C SER A 109 -5.10 40.33 21.89
N PRO A 110 -4.50 41.28 21.14
CA PRO A 110 -3.32 41.04 20.29
C PRO A 110 -1.98 41.12 21.05
N VAL A 111 -1.79 40.27 22.08
CA VAL A 111 -0.52 40.22 22.84
C VAL A 111 0.13 38.83 22.88
N ASP A 112 -0.56 37.77 22.45
CA ASP A 112 0.02 36.40 22.43
C ASP A 112 0.46 35.91 21.03
N ALA A 113 0.45 36.77 20.01
CA ALA A 113 0.83 36.43 18.63
C ALA A 113 2.35 36.26 18.40
N ALA A 114 3.18 36.20 19.44
CA ALA A 114 4.64 36.19 19.34
C ALA A 114 5.33 34.87 19.76
N ILE A 115 4.60 33.80 20.08
CA ILE A 115 5.23 32.56 20.61
C ILE A 115 5.01 31.30 19.73
N SER A 116 4.30 31.36 18.60
CA SER A 116 4.03 30.15 17.78
C SER A 116 4.80 30.05 16.44
N ASN A 117 5.80 30.88 16.18
CA ASN A 117 6.64 30.80 14.96
C ASN A 117 8.12 30.57 15.25
N SER A 118 8.46 29.64 16.14
CA SER A 118 9.80 29.07 16.17
C SER A 118 9.83 27.86 15.22
N PRO A 119 10.49 27.93 14.06
CA PRO A 119 10.83 26.72 13.35
C PRO A 119 11.92 26.04 14.17
N CYS A 120 11.52 25.09 15.02
CA CYS A 120 12.45 24.28 15.78
C CYS A 120 13.11 23.29 14.81
N PHE A 121 14.02 23.79 13.98
CA PHE A 121 15.05 22.99 13.37
C PHE A 121 16.15 22.85 14.41
N SER A 122 16.51 21.62 14.78
CA SER A 122 17.82 21.40 15.42
C SER A 122 18.90 21.71 14.38
N GLY A 123 20.17 21.91 14.79
CA GLY A 123 21.27 22.51 13.99
C GLY A 123 21.72 21.80 12.69
N PHE A 124 20.85 21.03 12.04
CA PHE A 124 21.07 20.28 10.80
C PHE A 124 20.25 20.81 9.61
N GLN A 125 19.81 22.08 9.65
CA GLN A 125 19.09 22.67 8.52
C GLN A 125 20.06 22.85 7.33
N PRO A 126 19.69 22.39 6.12
CA PRO A 126 20.48 22.65 4.92
C PRO A 126 20.63 24.15 4.70
N SER A 127 21.79 24.58 4.23
CA SER A 127 21.97 25.93 3.71
C SER A 127 21.02 26.20 2.53
N PRO A 128 20.70 27.46 2.20
CA PRO A 128 19.80 27.75 1.08
C PRO A 128 20.25 27.14 -0.26
N SER A 129 21.57 27.01 -0.47
CA SER A 129 22.13 26.37 -1.67
C SER A 129 21.92 24.86 -1.66
N GLU A 130 22.20 24.19 -0.55
CA GLU A 130 21.94 22.75 -0.39
C GLU A 130 20.45 22.45 -0.48
N ALA A 131 19.60 23.32 0.07
CA ALA A 131 18.16 23.18 -0.01
C ALA A 131 17.65 23.20 -1.46
N GLU A 132 18.17 24.11 -2.29
CA GLU A 132 17.84 24.13 -3.72
C GLU A 132 18.36 22.87 -4.43
N GLU A 133 19.59 22.43 -4.13
CA GLU A 133 20.14 21.20 -4.70
C GLU A 133 19.30 19.96 -4.35
N TYR A 134 18.95 19.77 -3.08
CA TYR A 134 18.14 18.63 -2.61
C TYR A 134 16.75 18.66 -3.22
N PHE A 135 16.18 19.86 -3.36
CA PHE A 135 14.89 20.07 -4.00
C PHE A 135 14.91 19.72 -5.49
N GLN A 136 15.97 20.13 -6.21
CA GLN A 136 16.18 19.76 -7.62
C GLN A 136 16.44 18.26 -7.78
N LEU A 137 17.21 17.65 -6.89
CA LEU A 137 17.45 16.21 -6.87
C LEU A 137 16.14 15.44 -6.69
N PHE A 138 15.31 15.84 -5.72
CA PHE A 138 13.99 15.24 -5.51
C PHE A 138 13.10 15.37 -6.75
N ARG A 139 13.05 16.57 -7.36
CA ARG A 139 12.25 16.82 -8.56
C ARG A 139 12.70 15.97 -9.75
N THR A 140 14.00 15.76 -9.93
CA THR A 140 14.56 15.13 -11.14
C THR A 140 14.85 13.64 -11.00
N GLN A 141 15.12 13.14 -9.79
CA GLN A 141 15.48 11.74 -9.54
C GLN A 141 14.39 10.97 -8.80
N SER A 142 13.72 11.58 -7.80
CA SER A 142 12.75 10.88 -6.96
C SER A 142 11.33 10.92 -7.54
N LEU A 143 10.85 12.12 -7.85
CA LEU A 143 9.48 12.37 -8.31
C LEU A 143 9.08 11.59 -9.57
N PRO A 144 9.97 11.33 -10.56
CA PRO A 144 9.62 10.52 -11.72
C PRO A 144 9.15 9.10 -11.39
N TYR A 145 9.60 8.50 -10.27
CA TYR A 145 9.19 7.15 -9.87
C TYR A 145 7.76 7.07 -9.33
N LEU A 146 7.24 8.16 -8.75
CA LEU A 146 5.86 8.24 -8.27
C LEU A 146 5.36 9.71 -8.28
N PRO A 147 4.83 10.20 -9.40
CA PRO A 147 4.53 11.62 -9.61
C PRO A 147 3.18 12.04 -9.03
N PHE A 148 3.04 12.00 -7.70
CA PHE A 148 1.83 12.48 -7.01
C PHE A 148 1.92 13.91 -6.48
N ILE A 149 3.10 14.52 -6.54
CA ILE A 149 3.34 15.92 -6.18
C ILE A 149 3.62 16.69 -7.47
N HIS A 150 2.86 17.74 -7.75
CA HIS A 150 3.18 18.62 -8.86
C HIS A 150 4.11 19.74 -8.39
N ILE A 151 5.32 19.79 -8.97
CA ILE A 151 6.29 20.87 -8.71
C ILE A 151 6.63 21.51 -10.05
N ALA A 152 6.24 22.77 -10.24
CA ALA A 152 6.56 23.49 -11.48
C ALA A 152 8.08 23.70 -11.60
N GLN A 153 8.58 23.72 -12.85
CA GLN A 153 10.02 23.88 -13.13
C GLN A 153 10.58 25.22 -12.65
N CYS A 154 9.74 26.26 -12.58
CA CYS A 154 10.14 27.59 -12.14
C CYS A 154 10.05 27.80 -10.63
N THR A 155 9.49 26.85 -9.87
CA THR A 155 9.34 26.99 -8.42
C THR A 155 10.70 26.81 -7.74
N SER A 156 11.11 27.78 -6.94
CA SER A 156 12.31 27.68 -6.09
C SER A 156 12.04 26.90 -4.81
N ALA A 157 13.09 26.36 -4.18
CA ALA A 157 13.01 25.72 -2.87
C ALA A 157 12.41 26.64 -1.80
N GLN A 158 12.76 27.93 -1.84
CA GLN A 158 12.25 28.93 -0.89
C GLN A 158 10.74 29.17 -1.07
N GLU A 159 10.27 29.34 -2.30
CA GLU A 159 8.84 29.49 -2.58
C GLU A 159 8.06 28.24 -2.15
N PHE A 160 8.59 27.06 -2.46
CA PHE A 160 7.97 25.80 -2.07
C PHE A 160 7.93 25.61 -0.56
N GLN A 161 8.99 26.02 0.17
CA GLN A 161 9.01 25.99 1.63
C GLN A 161 7.91 26.85 2.26
N GLN A 162 7.60 28.00 1.66
CA GLN A 162 6.52 28.86 2.15
C GLN A 162 5.14 28.28 1.86
N GLU A 163 4.98 27.60 0.72
CA GLU A 163 3.71 26.99 0.33
C GLU A 163 3.41 25.69 1.09
N LYS A 164 4.41 24.81 1.21
CA LYS A 164 4.28 23.44 1.75
C LYS A 164 5.42 23.14 2.73
N PRO A 165 5.47 23.80 3.90
CA PRO A 165 6.61 23.75 4.81
C PRO A 165 6.90 22.35 5.38
N PHE A 166 5.87 21.54 5.62
CA PHE A 166 6.08 20.19 6.14
C PHE A 166 6.60 19.25 5.05
N LEU A 167 5.97 19.24 3.87
CA LEU A 167 6.45 18.47 2.73
C LEU A 167 7.88 18.89 2.34
N PHE A 168 8.19 20.18 2.34
CA PHE A 168 9.53 20.67 2.10
C PHE A 168 10.55 20.06 3.07
N LYS A 169 10.24 20.02 4.38
CA LYS A 169 11.10 19.38 5.39
C LYS A 169 11.34 17.90 5.09
N VAL A 170 10.31 17.18 4.63
CA VAL A 170 10.46 15.78 4.19
C VAL A 170 11.36 15.67 2.96
N ILE A 171 11.21 16.55 1.97
CA ILE A 171 12.06 16.58 0.77
C ILE A 171 13.52 16.86 1.14
N MET A 172 13.80 17.77 2.08
CA MET A 172 15.16 18.01 2.58
C MET A 172 15.77 16.75 3.19
N ALA A 173 14.97 15.97 3.91
CA ALA A 173 15.41 14.72 4.49
C ALA A 173 15.72 13.69 3.39
N ILE A 174 14.86 13.56 2.39
CA ILE A 174 15.07 12.63 1.26
C ILE A 174 16.32 12.99 0.46
N GLY A 175 16.50 14.27 0.11
CA GLY A 175 17.58 14.73 -0.77
C GLY A 175 18.93 14.92 -0.09
N SER A 176 18.98 14.96 1.25
CA SER A 176 20.23 15.13 2.01
C SER A 176 21.21 13.97 1.76
N PRO A 177 22.45 14.16 1.28
CA PRO A 177 23.41 13.06 1.09
C PRO A 177 23.95 12.54 2.44
N SER A 178 24.02 13.39 3.46
CA SER A 178 24.56 13.01 4.76
C SER A 178 23.61 12.10 5.53
N THR A 179 24.09 10.88 5.85
CA THR A 179 23.33 9.92 6.66
C THR A 179 22.94 10.48 8.03
N SER A 180 23.85 11.22 8.69
CA SER A 180 23.55 11.81 10.01
C SER A 180 22.47 12.90 9.91
N GLN A 181 22.51 13.71 8.86
CA GLN A 181 21.48 14.71 8.58
C GLN A 181 20.13 14.06 8.23
N LYS A 182 20.12 13.01 7.40
CA LYS A 182 18.92 12.19 7.12
C LYS A 182 18.28 11.67 8.41
N LEU A 183 19.06 11.07 9.31
CA LEU A 183 18.56 10.51 10.57
C LEU A 183 18.03 11.58 11.53
N ALA A 184 18.72 12.71 11.63
CA ALA A 184 18.29 13.84 12.45
C ALA A 184 16.96 14.41 11.94
N LEU A 185 16.88 14.75 10.66
CA LEU A 185 15.66 15.25 10.02
C LEU A 185 14.52 14.23 10.10
N GLY A 186 14.81 12.96 9.88
CA GLY A 186 13.85 11.87 10.00
C GLY A 186 13.24 11.76 11.41
N THR A 187 14.04 11.98 12.44
CA THR A 187 13.55 12.02 13.83
C THR A 187 12.65 13.22 14.07
N GLU A 188 13.06 14.41 13.62
CA GLU A 188 12.23 15.60 13.72
C GLU A 188 10.90 15.48 12.95
N ILE A 189 10.91 14.81 11.79
CA ILE A 189 9.71 14.54 10.99
C ILE A 189 8.75 13.64 11.76
N ARG A 190 9.24 12.55 12.38
CA ARG A 190 8.39 11.66 13.19
C ARG A 190 7.79 12.38 14.40
N ASP A 191 8.57 13.19 15.10
CA ASP A 191 8.08 13.98 16.23
C ASP A 191 7.05 15.02 15.79
N ALA A 192 7.27 15.66 14.64
CA ALA A 192 6.31 16.59 14.05
C ALA A 192 5.01 15.89 13.63
N LEU A 193 5.08 14.72 12.99
CA LEU A 193 3.91 13.93 12.62
C LEU A 193 3.11 13.51 13.86
N ALA A 194 3.78 13.00 14.89
CA ALA A 194 3.12 12.59 16.12
C ALA A 194 2.40 13.78 16.79
N ARG A 195 3.05 14.95 16.85
CA ARG A 195 2.44 16.15 17.42
C ARG A 195 1.26 16.65 16.57
N ARG A 196 1.48 16.88 15.28
CA ARG A 196 0.49 17.47 14.37
C ARG A 196 -0.75 16.60 14.20
N ILE A 197 -0.56 15.31 13.94
CA ILE A 197 -1.68 14.39 13.68
C ILE A 197 -2.37 13.97 14.98
N ILE A 198 -1.62 13.59 16.02
CA ILE A 198 -2.22 12.97 17.22
C ILE A 198 -2.58 14.00 18.30
N VAL A 199 -1.72 15.01 18.52
CA VAL A 199 -1.91 15.98 19.60
C VAL A 199 -2.74 17.17 19.13
N GLU A 200 -2.41 17.71 17.97
CA GLU A 200 -3.03 18.93 17.41
C GLU A 200 -4.23 18.61 16.53
N ASN A 201 -4.39 17.36 16.08
CA ASN A 201 -5.44 16.91 15.16
C ASN A 201 -5.49 17.78 13.89
N GLU A 202 -4.32 18.06 13.32
CA GLU A 202 -4.13 18.88 12.11
C GLU A 202 -4.53 18.09 10.85
N ASP A 203 -5.62 18.51 10.22
CA ASP A 203 -6.07 18.00 8.93
C ASP A 203 -5.50 18.87 7.79
N SER A 204 -4.30 18.53 7.32
CA SER A 204 -3.58 19.33 6.32
C SER A 204 -3.13 18.49 5.13
N VAL A 205 -3.39 19.00 3.92
CA VAL A 205 -2.90 18.38 2.67
C VAL A 205 -1.37 18.43 2.59
N ASP A 206 -0.73 19.46 3.14
CA ASP A 206 0.75 19.52 3.25
C ASP A 206 1.28 18.37 4.11
N VAL A 207 0.65 18.14 5.27
CA VAL A 207 1.00 17.02 6.17
C VAL A 207 0.77 15.68 5.49
N LEU A 208 -0.35 15.50 4.80
CA LEU A 208 -0.63 14.27 4.04
C LEU A 208 0.40 14.04 2.94
N LEU A 209 0.71 15.04 2.10
CA LEU A 209 1.70 14.90 1.04
C LEU A 209 3.09 14.61 1.59
N GLY A 210 3.49 15.29 2.67
CA GLY A 210 4.75 15.00 3.37
C GLY A 210 4.79 13.59 3.92
N LEU A 211 3.70 13.09 4.51
CA LEU A 211 3.63 11.72 5.01
C LEU A 211 3.67 10.68 3.88
N LEU A 212 2.99 10.92 2.77
CA LEU A 212 3.05 10.06 1.57
C LEU A 212 4.48 10.05 0.99
N ALA A 213 5.15 11.21 0.93
CA ALA A 213 6.54 11.29 0.48
C ALA A 213 7.49 10.53 1.41
N PHE A 214 7.26 10.63 2.72
CA PHE A 214 8.01 9.89 3.74
C PHE A 214 7.82 8.37 3.61
N VAL A 215 6.60 7.89 3.37
CA VAL A 215 6.32 6.46 3.09
C VAL A 215 7.00 6.02 1.78
N THR A 216 7.02 6.89 0.77
CA THR A 216 7.54 6.55 -0.57
C THR A 216 9.06 6.49 -0.62
N TRP A 217 9.76 7.51 -0.13
CA TRP A 217 11.21 7.65 -0.27
C TRP A 217 11.97 7.64 1.06
N GLY A 218 11.28 7.62 2.19
CA GLY A 218 11.92 7.58 3.51
C GLY A 218 12.61 6.24 3.81
N HIS A 219 12.38 5.18 3.04
CA HIS A 219 12.94 3.85 3.30
C HIS A 219 14.49 3.80 3.31
N ASP A 220 15.14 4.69 2.57
CA ASP A 220 16.59 4.93 2.59
C ASP A 220 17.10 5.34 3.99
N GLN A 221 16.38 6.22 4.67
CA GLN A 221 16.76 6.72 6.00
C GLN A 221 16.60 5.66 7.11
N PHE A 222 15.98 4.51 6.82
CA PHE A 222 15.43 3.60 7.82
C PHE A 222 15.43 2.12 7.39
N MET A 223 16.55 1.56 6.95
CA MET A 223 16.66 0.10 6.76
C MET A 223 16.51 -0.73 8.07
N VAL A 224 16.00 -0.16 9.18
CA VAL A 224 15.41 -0.85 10.36
C VAL A 224 13.92 -1.07 10.07
N PRO A 225 13.23 -2.16 10.47
CA PRO A 225 11.85 -2.43 10.10
C PRO A 225 10.95 -1.21 10.36
N LEU A 226 10.71 -0.45 9.29
CA LEU A 226 9.84 0.69 9.33
C LEU A 226 8.46 0.17 9.66
N ASN A 227 7.79 0.87 10.56
CA ASN A 227 6.35 0.76 10.63
C ASN A 227 5.72 1.50 9.45
N LEU A 228 6.12 1.17 8.21
CA LEU A 228 5.48 1.68 6.98
C LEU A 228 3.97 1.47 7.10
N SER A 229 3.56 0.33 7.64
CA SER A 229 2.19 0.04 8.07
C SER A 229 1.56 1.15 8.93
N ARG A 230 2.24 1.63 9.98
CA ARG A 230 1.71 2.69 10.87
C ARG A 230 1.63 4.03 10.14
N PHE A 231 2.70 4.44 9.44
CA PHE A 231 2.69 5.71 8.70
C PHE A 231 1.67 5.72 7.56
N THR A 232 1.48 4.59 6.91
CA THR A 232 0.44 4.39 5.90
C THR A 232 -0.96 4.46 6.52
N GLN A 233 -1.18 3.86 7.70
CA GLN A 233 -2.44 4.00 8.42
C GLN A 233 -2.73 5.45 8.83
N LEU A 234 -1.72 6.21 9.25
CA LEU A 234 -1.86 7.65 9.52
C LEU A 234 -2.17 8.45 8.23
N ALA A 235 -1.58 8.08 7.09
CA ALA A 235 -1.94 8.71 5.81
C ALA A 235 -3.39 8.39 5.43
N MET A 236 -3.83 7.15 5.65
CA MET A 236 -5.22 6.76 5.44
C MET A 236 -6.17 7.51 6.37
N SER A 237 -5.83 7.71 7.66
CA SER A 237 -6.66 8.50 8.58
C SER A 237 -6.82 9.93 8.09
N LEU A 238 -5.72 10.60 7.72
CA LEU A 238 -5.77 11.95 7.14
C LEU A 238 -6.64 12.02 5.87
N VAL A 239 -6.60 11.00 5.00
CA VAL A 239 -7.49 10.91 3.83
C VAL A 239 -8.97 10.86 4.23
N PHE A 240 -9.30 10.15 5.32
CA PHE A 240 -10.67 10.10 5.84
C PHE A 240 -11.09 11.40 6.52
N ASP A 241 -10.21 12.01 7.31
CA ASP A 241 -10.48 13.24 8.05
C ASP A 241 -10.65 14.43 7.08
N LEU A 242 -9.78 14.54 6.07
CA LEU A 242 -9.92 15.46 4.94
C LEU A 242 -11.05 15.08 3.97
N ARG A 243 -11.68 13.91 4.14
CA ARG A 243 -12.71 13.31 3.28
C ARG A 243 -12.32 13.22 1.79
N LEU A 244 -11.04 13.01 1.49
CA LEU A 244 -10.52 12.99 0.12
C LEU A 244 -10.98 11.76 -0.68
N ASN A 245 -11.48 10.73 -0.01
CA ASN A 245 -12.00 9.51 -0.63
C ASN A 245 -13.49 9.58 -1.04
N LYS A 246 -14.13 10.75 -0.87
CA LYS A 246 -15.55 11.00 -1.14
C LYS A 246 -15.73 12.31 -1.91
N PRO A 247 -16.80 12.44 -2.71
CA PRO A 247 -17.15 13.73 -3.30
C PRO A 247 -17.44 14.76 -2.23
N LEU A 248 -17.30 16.04 -2.57
CA LEU A 248 -17.61 17.14 -1.67
C LEU A 248 -19.11 17.08 -1.29
N PRO A 249 -19.46 17.32 -0.02
CA PRO A 249 -20.86 17.34 0.43
C PRO A 249 -21.72 18.33 -0.33
N ILE A 250 -23.00 17.97 -0.52
CA ILE A 250 -23.94 18.81 -1.26
C ILE A 250 -24.11 20.20 -0.64
N ASP A 251 -24.02 20.26 0.69
CA ASP A 251 -24.18 21.49 1.47
C ASP A 251 -23.09 22.53 1.17
N LEU A 252 -21.87 22.11 0.81
CA LEU A 252 -20.82 23.03 0.37
C LEU A 252 -21.14 23.68 -0.97
N TYR A 253 -21.81 22.95 -1.89
CA TYR A 253 -22.31 23.55 -3.13
C TYR A 253 -23.36 24.63 -2.83
N MET A 254 -24.23 24.41 -1.84
CA MET A 254 -25.25 25.39 -1.44
C MET A 254 -24.65 26.63 -0.75
N ILE A 255 -23.67 26.46 0.14
CA ILE A 255 -22.99 27.59 0.81
C ILE A 255 -22.24 28.46 -0.21
N SER A 256 -21.52 27.84 -1.16
CA SER A 256 -20.81 28.58 -2.22
C SER A 256 -21.76 29.38 -3.13
N ALA A 257 -22.97 28.87 -3.39
CA ALA A 257 -23.99 29.56 -4.17
C ALA A 257 -24.60 30.75 -3.41
N ILE A 258 -24.70 30.65 -2.07
CA ILE A 258 -25.17 31.73 -1.20
C ILE A 258 -24.12 32.85 -1.12
N ASP A 259 -22.84 32.52 -0.93
CA ASP A 259 -21.75 33.49 -0.79
C ASP A 259 -21.45 34.25 -2.11
N THR A 260 -21.68 33.63 -3.27
CA THR A 260 -21.46 34.28 -4.57
C THR A 260 -22.64 35.13 -5.07
N GLY A 261 -23.78 35.13 -4.36
CA GLY A 261 -24.97 35.92 -4.73
C GLY A 261 -25.53 35.60 -6.13
N ALA A 262 -25.10 34.49 -6.74
CA ALA A 262 -25.49 34.12 -8.09
C ALA A 262 -26.86 33.44 -8.07
N SER A 263 -27.85 34.05 -8.74
CA SER A 263 -29.21 33.51 -8.85
C SER A 263 -29.31 32.27 -9.77
N ASP A 264 -28.21 31.85 -10.37
CA ASP A 264 -28.14 30.67 -11.25
C ASP A 264 -26.84 29.91 -10.93
N PRO A 265 -26.90 28.67 -10.41
CA PRO A 265 -25.72 27.87 -10.15
C PRO A 265 -25.14 27.42 -11.50
N SER A 266 -24.32 28.28 -12.11
CA SER A 266 -23.45 27.88 -13.21
C SER A 266 -22.64 26.64 -12.75
N PRO A 267 -22.62 25.55 -13.53
CA PRO A 267 -21.86 24.35 -13.18
C PRO A 267 -20.34 24.59 -13.03
N ARG A 268 -19.85 25.78 -13.40
CA ARG A 268 -18.44 26.19 -13.28
C ARG A 268 -18.04 26.75 -11.91
N LEU A 269 -18.99 26.99 -11.02
CA LEU A 269 -18.75 27.56 -9.68
C LEU A 269 -18.89 26.53 -8.54
N GLN A 270 -19.07 25.26 -8.88
CA GLN A 270 -19.12 24.20 -7.88
C GLN A 270 -17.73 23.99 -7.26
N PRO A 271 -17.60 23.97 -5.92
CA PRO A 271 -16.34 23.58 -5.28
C PRO A 271 -15.93 22.20 -5.80
N THR A 272 -14.83 22.14 -6.54
CA THR A 272 -14.21 20.88 -6.98
C THR A 272 -12.92 20.67 -6.20
N ARG A 273 -12.62 19.42 -5.84
CA ARG A 273 -11.31 19.08 -5.28
C ARG A 273 -10.21 19.48 -6.26
N SER A 274 -9.13 20.03 -5.72
CA SER A 274 -7.93 20.37 -6.46
C SER A 274 -7.28 19.10 -7.06
N LEU A 275 -6.47 19.29 -8.10
CA LEU A 275 -5.74 18.17 -8.70
C LEU A 275 -4.75 17.55 -7.70
N ASP A 276 -4.16 18.34 -6.82
CA ASP A 276 -3.27 17.87 -5.75
C ASP A 276 -3.98 16.93 -4.76
N GLU A 277 -5.20 17.27 -4.34
CA GLU A 277 -6.03 16.41 -3.50
C GLU A 277 -6.37 15.09 -4.19
N ARG A 278 -6.66 15.12 -5.49
CA ARG A 278 -6.96 13.93 -6.30
C ARG A 278 -5.73 13.04 -6.46
N ARG A 279 -4.55 13.61 -6.71
CA ARG A 279 -3.28 12.87 -6.72
C ARG A 279 -2.99 12.26 -5.35
N ALA A 280 -3.19 13.00 -4.27
CA ALA A 280 -2.90 12.56 -2.91
C ALA A 280 -3.72 11.32 -2.52
N VAL A 281 -5.03 11.30 -2.79
CA VAL A 281 -5.87 10.12 -2.46
C VAL A 281 -5.49 8.89 -3.30
N LEU A 282 -5.14 9.08 -4.58
CA LEU A 282 -4.72 8.00 -5.46
C LEU A 282 -3.35 7.44 -5.07
N ALA A 283 -2.42 8.30 -4.68
CA ALA A 283 -1.12 7.90 -4.14
C ALA A 283 -1.27 7.18 -2.79
N CYS A 284 -2.16 7.66 -1.92
CA CYS A 284 -2.47 6.97 -0.66
C CYS A 284 -3.04 5.57 -0.91
N PHE A 285 -3.96 5.42 -1.86
CA PHE A 285 -4.43 4.10 -2.30
C PHE A 285 -3.27 3.22 -2.75
N LEU A 286 -2.47 3.68 -3.71
CA LEU A 286 -1.36 2.91 -4.28
C LEU A 286 -0.37 2.46 -3.21
N LEU A 287 0.07 3.38 -2.33
CA LEU A 287 1.03 3.06 -1.27
C LEU A 287 0.42 2.11 -0.23
N SER A 288 -0.85 2.30 0.15
CA SER A 288 -1.52 1.40 1.09
C SER A 288 -1.68 -0.01 0.55
N SER A 289 -1.99 -0.14 -0.74
CA SER A 289 -2.07 -1.42 -1.44
C SER A 289 -0.70 -2.09 -1.52
N ASN A 290 0.38 -1.35 -1.88
CA ASN A 290 1.74 -1.90 -1.87
C ASN A 290 2.18 -2.34 -0.46
N VAL A 291 1.95 -1.52 0.56
CA VAL A 291 2.32 -1.86 1.94
C VAL A 291 1.52 -3.05 2.47
N SER A 292 0.23 -3.15 2.12
CA SER A 292 -0.59 -4.31 2.43
C SER A 292 -0.04 -5.58 1.77
N LEU A 293 0.24 -5.51 0.46
CA LEU A 293 0.75 -6.63 -0.34
C LEU A 293 2.09 -7.17 0.16
N TYR A 294 3.05 -6.29 0.45
CA TYR A 294 4.42 -6.72 0.75
C TYR A 294 4.70 -6.96 2.24
N PHE A 295 3.87 -6.46 3.15
CA PHE A 295 4.07 -6.66 4.59
C PHE A 295 2.93 -7.41 5.29
N GLY A 296 1.74 -7.52 4.70
CA GLY A 296 0.61 -8.25 5.26
C GLY A 296 0.06 -7.73 6.60
N LYS A 297 0.53 -6.57 7.08
CA LYS A 297 0.21 -6.03 8.42
C LYS A 297 -1.03 -5.14 8.45
N ILE A 298 -1.50 -4.66 7.30
CA ILE A 298 -2.61 -3.71 7.18
C ILE A 298 -3.49 -4.08 5.99
N ASP A 299 -4.75 -3.70 6.07
CA ASP A 299 -5.62 -3.64 4.90
C ASP A 299 -5.35 -2.36 4.10
N ALA A 300 -5.38 -2.47 2.78
CA ALA A 300 -5.26 -1.33 1.88
C ALA A 300 -6.47 -0.38 1.99
N LEU A 301 -6.27 0.90 1.61
CA LEU A 301 -7.35 1.85 1.46
C LEU A 301 -8.37 1.30 0.45
N ARG A 302 -9.63 1.18 0.86
CA ARG A 302 -10.67 0.66 -0.02
C ARG A 302 -10.89 1.58 -1.22
N TRP A 303 -10.76 1.04 -2.43
CA TRP A 303 -11.14 1.72 -3.67
C TRP A 303 -12.61 2.19 -3.65
N THR A 304 -12.86 3.41 -4.12
CA THR A 304 -14.20 4.04 -4.15
C THR A 304 -14.52 4.56 -5.53
N THR A 305 -15.80 4.67 -5.84
CA THR A 305 -16.28 5.27 -7.10
C THR A 305 -15.81 6.72 -7.29
N TYR A 306 -15.55 7.43 -6.19
CA TYR A 306 -14.97 8.76 -6.28
C TYR A 306 -13.51 8.75 -6.74
N MET A 307 -12.73 7.73 -6.37
CA MET A 307 -11.37 7.58 -6.89
C MET A 307 -11.37 7.23 -8.39
N ASP A 308 -12.39 6.54 -8.90
CA ASP A 308 -12.58 6.39 -10.36
C ASP A 308 -12.79 7.75 -11.05
N GLU A 309 -13.58 8.64 -10.45
CA GLU A 309 -13.74 10.03 -10.94
C GLU A 309 -12.40 10.78 -10.88
N CYS A 310 -11.63 10.65 -9.79
CA CYS A 310 -10.30 11.24 -9.69
C CYS A 310 -9.38 10.77 -10.82
N LEU A 311 -9.34 9.47 -11.13
CA LEU A 311 -8.57 8.94 -12.25
C LEU A 311 -9.02 9.52 -13.59
N GLN A 312 -10.33 9.64 -13.81
CA GLN A 312 -10.88 10.20 -15.05
C GLN A 312 -10.52 11.68 -15.21
N VAL A 313 -10.60 12.46 -14.13
CA VAL A 313 -10.22 13.87 -14.13
C VAL A 313 -8.73 14.03 -14.43
N LEU A 314 -7.85 13.22 -13.80
CA LEU A 314 -6.41 13.26 -14.07
C LEU A 314 -6.07 12.82 -15.50
N THR A 315 -6.74 11.80 -16.05
CA THR A 315 -6.55 11.37 -17.44
C THR A 315 -6.98 12.47 -18.44
N GLY A 316 -7.96 13.29 -18.07
CA GLY A 316 -8.42 14.42 -18.90
C GLY A 316 -7.56 15.69 -18.78
N SER A 317 -6.74 15.78 -17.72
CA SER A 317 -5.85 16.90 -17.45
C SER A 317 -4.56 16.77 -18.26
N GLN A 318 -4.20 17.79 -19.03
CA GLN A 318 -2.96 17.79 -19.83
C GLN A 318 -1.86 18.68 -19.23
N ASP A 319 -2.10 19.24 -18.04
CA ASP A 319 -1.22 20.27 -17.45
C ASP A 319 0.05 19.68 -16.83
N TYR A 320 0.00 18.42 -16.38
CA TYR A 320 1.13 17.75 -15.72
C TYR A 320 1.38 16.36 -16.32
N PRO A 321 2.50 16.14 -17.04
CA PRO A 321 2.81 14.84 -17.66
C PRO A 321 2.89 13.67 -16.67
N GLY A 322 3.16 13.94 -15.40
CA GLY A 322 3.18 12.91 -14.36
C GLY A 322 1.82 12.29 -14.07
N ASP A 323 0.71 12.96 -14.40
CA ASP A 323 -0.64 12.45 -14.16
C ASP A 323 -0.88 11.12 -14.88
N GLU A 324 -0.43 10.99 -16.14
CA GLU A 324 -0.59 9.76 -16.92
C GLU A 324 0.21 8.59 -16.35
N ILE A 325 1.40 8.86 -15.81
CA ILE A 325 2.23 7.85 -15.14
C ILE A 325 1.53 7.37 -13.87
N LEU A 326 1.08 8.29 -13.01
CA LEU A 326 0.36 7.96 -11.77
C LEU A 326 -0.93 7.19 -12.07
N VAL A 327 -1.73 7.65 -13.04
CA VAL A 327 -2.97 6.99 -13.46
C VAL A 327 -2.70 5.56 -13.92
N THR A 328 -1.65 5.35 -14.72
CA THR A 328 -1.28 4.02 -15.21
C THR A 328 -0.82 3.12 -14.06
N GLN A 329 0.03 3.62 -13.17
CA GLN A 329 0.48 2.89 -11.98
C GLN A 329 -0.70 2.47 -11.09
N VAL A 330 -1.68 3.35 -10.86
CA VAL A 330 -2.88 3.04 -10.08
C VAL A 330 -3.74 1.98 -10.76
N ARG A 331 -3.93 2.05 -12.09
CA ARG A 331 -4.68 1.02 -12.86
C ARG A 331 -4.00 -0.35 -12.76
N LEU A 332 -2.68 -0.39 -12.85
CA LEU A 332 -1.90 -1.62 -12.69
C LEU A 332 -2.01 -2.17 -11.27
N GLN A 333 -1.92 -1.31 -10.25
CA GLN A 333 -2.06 -1.72 -8.85
C GLN A 333 -3.47 -2.25 -8.54
N LEU A 334 -4.52 -1.65 -9.10
CA LEU A 334 -5.89 -2.16 -8.98
C LEU A 334 -6.03 -3.58 -9.53
N LEU A 335 -5.37 -3.86 -10.65
CA LEU A 335 -5.33 -5.20 -11.23
C LEU A 335 -4.57 -6.18 -10.33
N THR A 336 -3.45 -5.76 -9.75
CA THR A 336 -2.71 -6.56 -8.74
C THR A 336 -3.56 -6.82 -7.49
N ASP A 337 -4.32 -5.85 -6.98
CA ASP A 337 -5.23 -6.05 -5.83
C ASP A 337 -6.36 -7.04 -6.13
N ILE A 338 -6.82 -7.08 -7.38
CA ILE A 338 -7.80 -8.06 -7.83
C ILE A 338 -7.17 -9.47 -7.81
N VAL A 339 -5.92 -9.59 -8.29
CA VAL A 339 -5.15 -10.83 -8.28
C VAL A 339 -4.96 -11.36 -6.86
N THR A 340 -4.48 -10.52 -5.95
CA THR A 340 -4.20 -10.90 -4.56
C THR A 340 -5.46 -11.35 -3.82
N ARG A 341 -6.56 -10.60 -3.91
CA ARG A 341 -7.83 -10.98 -3.25
C ARG A 341 -8.43 -12.28 -3.79
N ALA A 342 -8.25 -12.55 -5.08
CA ALA A 342 -8.69 -13.81 -5.65
C ALA A 342 -7.84 -14.99 -5.13
N ALA A 343 -6.53 -14.80 -4.92
CA ALA A 343 -5.68 -15.81 -4.30
C ALA A 343 -6.03 -16.05 -2.80
N GLU A 344 -6.37 -15.00 -2.05
CA GLU A 344 -6.79 -15.08 -0.64
C GLU A 344 -8.16 -15.74 -0.48
N GLY A 345 -9.12 -15.40 -1.35
CA GLY A 345 -10.46 -15.98 -1.35
C GLY A 345 -10.47 -17.49 -1.62
N VAL A 346 -9.43 -18.01 -2.28
CA VAL A 346 -9.19 -19.46 -2.45
C VAL A 346 -8.65 -20.11 -1.16
N SER A 347 -7.90 -19.37 -0.34
CA SER A 347 -7.22 -19.89 0.87
C SER A 347 -8.08 -19.90 2.14
N TYR A 348 -8.97 -18.91 2.35
CA TYR A 348 -9.81 -18.81 3.56
C TYR A 348 -11.17 -19.51 3.45
N GLY A 349 -11.53 -20.03 2.28
CA GLY A 349 -12.78 -20.74 2.02
C GLY A 349 -12.81 -22.16 2.60
N GLY A 350 -12.79 -22.28 3.92
CA GLY A 350 -13.15 -23.52 4.61
C GLY A 350 -14.57 -23.94 4.22
N GLN A 351 -14.68 -25.01 3.43
CA GLN A 351 -15.90 -25.80 3.22
C GLN A 351 -17.22 -25.00 3.10
N SER A 352 -17.36 -24.09 2.13
CA SER A 352 -18.70 -23.73 1.65
C SER A 352 -18.71 -23.20 0.23
N SER A 353 -19.31 -24.01 -0.65
CA SER A 353 -19.67 -23.70 -2.03
C SER A 353 -18.52 -23.30 -2.96
N GLN A 354 -17.84 -24.31 -3.49
CA GLN A 354 -17.71 -24.57 -4.93
C GLN A 354 -18.17 -23.44 -5.87
N ARG A 355 -17.56 -22.26 -5.80
CA ARG A 355 -17.49 -21.32 -6.92
C ARG A 355 -16.29 -21.72 -7.76
N SER A 356 -16.40 -22.90 -8.35
CA SER A 356 -15.48 -23.40 -9.38
C SER A 356 -15.74 -22.63 -10.67
N GLY A 357 -15.43 -21.33 -10.69
CA GLY A 357 -14.99 -20.72 -11.95
C GLY A 357 -13.64 -21.35 -12.28
N ALA A 358 -13.45 -21.84 -13.51
CA ALA A 358 -12.17 -22.41 -13.90
C ALA A 358 -11.08 -21.33 -13.69
N PRO A 359 -10.01 -21.59 -12.91
CA PRO A 359 -8.93 -20.62 -12.68
C PRO A 359 -8.38 -20.02 -13.98
N SER A 360 -8.42 -20.78 -15.07
CA SER A 360 -8.02 -20.37 -16.41
C SER A 360 -8.91 -19.29 -17.05
N LEU A 361 -10.21 -19.23 -16.77
CA LEU A 361 -11.09 -18.16 -17.27
C LEU A 361 -10.79 -16.83 -16.58
N TYR A 362 -10.49 -16.90 -15.28
CA TYR A 362 -10.12 -15.72 -14.49
C TYR A 362 -8.77 -15.16 -14.93
N LEU A 363 -7.75 -16.02 -15.13
CA LEU A 363 -6.45 -15.61 -15.71
C LEU A 363 -6.59 -14.94 -17.07
N LYS A 364 -7.39 -15.52 -17.98
CA LYS A 364 -7.64 -14.91 -19.31
C LYS A 364 -8.27 -13.53 -19.22
N ALA A 365 -9.21 -13.33 -18.29
CA ALA A 365 -9.81 -12.02 -18.06
C ALA A 365 -8.77 -11.02 -17.55
N LEU A 366 -7.93 -11.40 -16.59
CA LEU A 366 -6.85 -10.56 -16.06
C LEU A 366 -5.84 -10.15 -17.14
N HIS A 367 -5.41 -11.09 -18.01
CA HIS A 367 -4.54 -10.76 -19.14
C HIS A 367 -5.21 -9.82 -20.14
N SER A 368 -6.53 -9.98 -20.38
CA SER A 368 -7.30 -9.07 -21.24
C SER A 368 -7.39 -7.66 -20.65
N ASP A 369 -7.58 -7.56 -19.32
CA ASP A 369 -7.62 -6.29 -18.60
C ASP A 369 -6.25 -5.61 -18.65
N LEU A 370 -5.15 -6.36 -18.40
CA LEU A 370 -3.79 -5.85 -18.56
C LEU A 370 -3.54 -5.36 -19.99
N ALA A 371 -3.92 -6.13 -21.01
CA ALA A 371 -3.79 -5.70 -22.41
C ALA A 371 -4.61 -4.44 -22.73
N THR A 372 -5.73 -4.23 -22.05
CA THR A 372 -6.53 -2.99 -22.16
C THR A 372 -5.81 -1.82 -21.53
N ILE A 373 -5.19 -2.01 -20.36
CA ILE A 373 -4.34 -0.98 -19.73
C ILE A 373 -3.17 -0.64 -20.64
N LYS A 374 -2.42 -1.64 -21.15
CA LYS A 374 -1.28 -1.41 -22.07
C LYS A 374 -1.70 -0.59 -23.31
N ARG A 375 -2.87 -0.87 -23.89
CA ARG A 375 -3.41 -0.12 -25.05
C ARG A 375 -3.87 1.30 -24.71
N SER A 376 -4.19 1.57 -23.44
CA SER A 376 -4.60 2.91 -23.00
C SER A 376 -3.43 3.87 -22.76
N ILE A 377 -2.19 3.36 -22.71
CA ILE A 377 -0.99 4.18 -22.48
C ILE A 377 -0.72 5.07 -23.70
N PRO A 378 -0.56 6.40 -23.51
CA PRO A 378 -0.22 7.32 -24.59
C PRO A 378 1.06 6.92 -25.34
N PRO A 379 1.15 7.13 -26.67
CA PRO A 379 2.31 6.71 -27.47
C PRO A 379 3.66 7.20 -26.95
N ASN A 380 3.70 8.41 -26.38
CA ASN A 380 4.92 8.99 -25.79
C ASN A 380 5.38 8.31 -24.49
N LEU A 381 4.52 7.49 -23.86
CA LEU A 381 4.81 6.77 -22.62
C LEU A 381 4.90 5.24 -22.82
N GLN A 382 4.68 4.73 -24.04
CA GLN A 382 4.75 3.28 -24.30
C GLN A 382 6.14 2.69 -24.10
N GLN A 383 7.19 3.50 -24.25
CA GLN A 383 8.60 3.13 -24.03
C GLN A 383 9.12 3.70 -22.70
N ASN A 384 8.25 4.07 -21.77
CA ASN A 384 8.67 4.53 -20.46
C ASN A 384 9.06 3.32 -19.60
N ASP A 385 10.35 3.22 -19.29
CA ASP A 385 10.95 2.09 -18.55
C ASP A 385 10.24 1.79 -17.22
N LEU A 386 9.89 2.84 -16.47
CA LEU A 386 9.15 2.68 -15.21
C LEU A 386 7.80 2.01 -15.44
N LEU A 387 7.01 2.48 -16.40
CA LEU A 387 5.70 1.88 -16.70
C LEU A 387 5.85 0.44 -17.21
N LEU A 388 6.86 0.16 -18.04
CA LEU A 388 7.15 -1.19 -18.51
C LEU A 388 7.51 -2.12 -17.34
N ALA A 389 8.33 -1.68 -16.40
CA ALA A 389 8.63 -2.44 -15.19
C ALA A 389 7.38 -2.71 -14.35
N HIS A 390 6.52 -1.70 -14.12
CA HIS A 390 5.24 -1.92 -13.45
C HIS A 390 4.34 -2.92 -14.20
N ILE A 391 4.32 -2.88 -15.53
CA ILE A 391 3.59 -3.84 -16.37
C ILE A 391 4.12 -5.26 -16.17
N PHE A 392 5.44 -5.46 -16.24
CA PHE A 392 6.04 -6.78 -16.06
C PHE A 392 5.84 -7.31 -14.64
N ASN A 393 5.86 -6.44 -13.63
CA ASN A 393 5.54 -6.84 -12.27
C ASN A 393 4.06 -7.27 -12.11
N THR A 394 3.11 -6.56 -12.73
CA THR A 394 1.69 -6.99 -12.73
C THR A 394 1.50 -8.29 -13.52
N GLU A 395 2.22 -8.46 -14.64
CA GLU A 395 2.21 -9.68 -15.42
C GLU A 395 2.75 -10.87 -14.62
N LEU A 396 3.84 -10.68 -13.87
CA LEU A 396 4.36 -11.65 -12.91
C LEU A 396 3.27 -12.05 -11.89
N SER A 397 2.63 -11.09 -11.21
CA SER A 397 1.59 -11.40 -10.23
C SER A 397 0.40 -12.17 -10.82
N ILE A 398 -0.05 -11.84 -12.04
CA ILE A 398 -1.12 -12.58 -12.73
C ILE A 398 -0.69 -14.03 -13.00
N ASN A 399 0.52 -14.22 -13.54
CA ASN A 399 1.01 -15.55 -13.90
C ASN A 399 1.30 -16.42 -12.66
N GLU A 400 1.73 -15.82 -11.55
CA GLU A 400 1.92 -16.53 -10.29
C GLU A 400 0.62 -17.15 -9.74
N MET A 401 -0.52 -16.48 -9.92
CA MET A 401 -1.82 -17.07 -9.59
C MET A 401 -2.11 -18.34 -10.40
N GLY A 402 -1.60 -18.41 -11.63
CA GLY A 402 -1.75 -19.59 -12.49
C GLY A 402 -0.93 -20.80 -12.04
N ILE A 403 0.01 -20.61 -11.11
CA ILE A 403 0.79 -21.70 -10.52
C ILE A 403 -0.06 -22.37 -9.43
N SER A 404 -0.67 -23.52 -9.76
CA SER A 404 -1.45 -24.29 -8.79
C SER A 404 -0.59 -24.77 -7.62
N LYS A 405 -1.04 -24.47 -6.38
CA LYS A 405 -0.44 -24.98 -5.13
C LYS A 405 -0.73 -26.46 -4.85
N THR A 406 -1.69 -27.06 -5.56
CA THR A 406 -2.03 -28.48 -5.37
C THR A 406 -1.35 -29.35 -6.43
N PRO A 407 -0.72 -30.48 -6.04
CA PRO A 407 -0.22 -31.47 -6.99
C PRO A 407 -1.45 -32.11 -7.67
N THR A 408 -1.81 -31.60 -8.84
CA THR A 408 -2.97 -32.12 -9.57
C THR A 408 -2.69 -33.54 -10.03
N SER A 409 -3.53 -34.45 -9.58
CA SER A 409 -3.70 -35.80 -10.09
C SER A 409 -3.63 -35.85 -11.64
N SER A 410 -2.55 -36.45 -12.15
CA SER A 410 -2.35 -37.19 -13.42
C SER A 410 -3.15 -36.83 -14.69
N SER A 411 -3.74 -35.65 -14.83
CA SER A 411 -4.67 -35.33 -15.93
C SER A 411 -4.56 -33.92 -16.50
N SER A 412 -3.72 -33.04 -15.93
CA SER A 412 -3.32 -31.80 -16.59
C SER A 412 -2.15 -32.09 -17.54
N THR A 413 -2.30 -31.73 -18.80
CA THR A 413 -1.21 -31.80 -19.79
C THR A 413 -0.06 -30.91 -19.31
N ASP A 414 1.17 -31.44 -19.23
CA ASP A 414 2.36 -30.73 -18.70
C ASP A 414 2.54 -29.31 -19.28
N PHE A 415 2.15 -29.11 -20.54
CA PHE A 415 2.25 -27.83 -21.25
C PHE A 415 1.42 -26.69 -20.62
N GLN A 416 0.19 -26.97 -20.16
CA GLN A 416 -0.68 -25.95 -19.56
C GLN A 416 -0.19 -25.50 -18.17
N ARG A 417 0.65 -26.31 -17.53
CA ARG A 417 1.24 -26.03 -16.22
C ARG A 417 2.57 -25.28 -16.32
N LEU A 418 3.34 -25.53 -17.40
CA LEU A 418 4.61 -24.86 -17.64
C LEU A 418 4.47 -23.45 -18.21
N GLU A 419 3.41 -23.17 -18.97
CA GLU A 419 3.18 -21.86 -19.60
C GLU A 419 3.22 -20.69 -18.59
N PRO A 420 2.51 -20.73 -17.44
CA PRO A 420 2.63 -19.67 -16.43
C PRO A 420 4.03 -19.54 -15.81
N LEU A 421 4.76 -20.65 -15.62
CA LEU A 421 6.11 -20.63 -15.05
C LEU A 421 7.09 -19.90 -15.97
N TYR A 422 7.05 -20.20 -17.28
CA TYR A 422 7.88 -19.51 -18.27
C TYR A 422 7.42 -18.06 -18.48
N ALA A 423 6.12 -17.76 -18.36
CA ALA A 423 5.63 -16.39 -18.38
C ALA A 423 6.13 -15.57 -17.18
N CYS A 424 6.17 -16.15 -15.97
CA CYS A 424 6.80 -15.55 -14.81
C CYS A 424 8.29 -15.28 -15.06
N LEU A 425 9.03 -16.29 -15.54
CA LEU A 425 10.46 -16.16 -15.84
C LEU A 425 10.75 -15.04 -16.86
N ASN A 426 9.97 -14.96 -17.93
CA ASN A 426 10.11 -13.91 -18.94
C ASN A 426 9.78 -12.51 -18.39
N SER A 427 8.77 -12.41 -17.52
CA SER A 427 8.40 -11.16 -16.85
C SER A 427 9.52 -10.69 -15.91
N ILE A 428 10.08 -11.61 -15.12
CA ILE A 428 11.23 -11.35 -14.24
C ILE A 428 12.44 -10.89 -15.04
N LYS A 429 12.79 -11.61 -16.12
CA LYS A 429 13.91 -11.22 -16.99
C LYS A 429 13.71 -9.81 -17.54
N SER A 430 12.54 -9.55 -18.13
CA SER A 430 12.25 -8.25 -18.75
C SER A 430 12.27 -7.10 -17.72
N TRP A 431 11.82 -7.36 -16.50
CA TRP A 431 11.91 -6.41 -15.39
C TRP A 431 13.37 -6.14 -15.01
N PHE A 432 14.22 -7.17 -14.91
CA PHE A 432 15.64 -7.01 -14.60
C PHE A 432 16.44 -6.35 -15.73
N ASP A 433 16.10 -6.62 -16.99
CA ASP A 433 16.69 -5.95 -18.14
C ASP A 433 16.51 -4.42 -17.99
N ILE A 434 15.29 -3.97 -17.68
CA ILE A 434 14.99 -2.56 -17.39
C ILE A 434 15.78 -2.07 -16.18
N PHE A 435 15.70 -2.78 -15.05
CA PHE A 435 16.34 -2.36 -13.81
C PHE A 435 17.85 -2.14 -13.97
N PHE A 436 18.52 -3.00 -14.74
CA PHE A 436 19.96 -2.90 -14.96
C PHE A 436 20.37 -1.95 -16.09
N GLU A 437 19.43 -1.49 -16.93
CA GLU A 437 19.64 -0.42 -17.90
C GLU A 437 19.51 0.98 -17.27
N LEU A 438 18.91 1.08 -16.07
CA LEU A 438 18.80 2.34 -15.35
C LEU A 438 20.19 2.98 -15.09
N PRO A 439 20.33 4.30 -15.29
CA PRO A 439 21.52 5.01 -14.87
C PRO A 439 21.76 4.83 -13.37
N LEU A 440 23.02 4.67 -12.95
CA LEU A 440 23.37 4.47 -11.54
C LEU A 440 22.81 5.57 -10.62
N MET A 441 22.80 6.83 -11.07
CA MET A 441 22.24 7.95 -10.30
C MET A 441 20.74 7.82 -10.04
N ALA A 442 20.00 7.10 -10.90
CA ALA A 442 18.57 6.88 -10.73
C ALA A 442 18.25 5.97 -9.54
N TYR A 443 19.24 5.20 -9.03
CA TYR A 443 19.06 4.33 -7.86
C TYR A 443 18.78 5.12 -6.57
N ILE A 444 19.29 6.36 -6.48
CA ILE A 444 19.09 7.24 -5.32
C ILE A 444 17.61 7.66 -5.20
N GLY A 445 16.92 7.77 -6.34
CA GLY A 445 15.53 8.23 -6.41
C GLY A 445 14.48 7.12 -6.34
N ILE A 446 14.88 5.85 -6.29
CA ILE A 446 13.98 4.70 -6.32
C ILE A 446 12.90 4.86 -5.24
N SER A 447 11.64 4.69 -5.62
CA SER A 447 10.51 4.71 -4.70
C SER A 447 10.31 3.36 -4.01
N PHE A 448 9.69 3.35 -2.83
CA PHE A 448 9.34 2.12 -2.11
C PHE A 448 8.57 1.12 -2.99
N PRO A 449 7.53 1.49 -3.76
CA PRO A 449 6.86 0.55 -4.65
C PRO A 449 7.81 -0.10 -5.66
N PHE A 450 8.71 0.67 -6.28
CA PHE A 450 9.66 0.13 -7.24
C PHE A 450 10.71 -0.78 -6.59
N PHE A 451 11.20 -0.40 -5.40
CA PHE A 451 12.07 -1.25 -4.59
C PHE A 451 11.37 -2.55 -4.15
N ALA A 452 10.09 -2.50 -3.82
CA ALA A 452 9.34 -3.69 -3.45
C ALA A 452 9.17 -4.66 -4.63
N GLN A 453 9.05 -4.14 -5.87
CA GLN A 453 9.07 -4.97 -7.09
C GLN A 453 10.42 -5.68 -7.29
N LEU A 454 11.54 -5.01 -6.97
CA LEU A 454 12.86 -5.66 -6.99
C LEU A 454 12.86 -6.89 -6.08
N GLY A 455 12.41 -6.73 -4.84
CA GLY A 455 12.28 -7.84 -3.90
C GLY A 455 11.34 -8.92 -4.41
N HIS A 456 10.16 -8.55 -4.93
CA HIS A 456 9.21 -9.49 -5.52
C HIS A 456 9.82 -10.33 -6.65
N CYS A 457 10.55 -9.71 -7.59
CA CYS A 457 11.21 -10.40 -8.69
C CYS A 457 12.32 -11.35 -8.20
N VAL A 458 13.13 -10.92 -7.22
CA VAL A 458 14.16 -11.79 -6.60
C VAL A 458 13.52 -13.01 -5.95
N VAL A 459 12.41 -12.82 -5.22
CA VAL A 459 11.71 -13.90 -4.52
C VAL A 459 11.06 -14.86 -5.50
N ALA A 460 10.35 -14.35 -6.50
CA ALA A 460 9.74 -15.18 -7.54
C ALA A 460 10.82 -15.99 -8.28
N LEU A 461 11.97 -15.37 -8.61
CA LEU A 461 13.07 -16.07 -9.25
C LEU A 461 13.70 -17.16 -8.36
N TYR A 462 13.85 -16.89 -7.06
CA TYR A 462 14.29 -17.88 -6.09
C TYR A 462 13.32 -19.07 -6.03
N ARG A 463 12.01 -18.83 -6.01
CA ARG A 463 10.99 -19.89 -6.02
C ARG A 463 11.09 -20.73 -7.28
N LEU A 464 11.20 -20.11 -8.45
CA LEU A 464 11.36 -20.81 -9.72
C LEU A 464 12.67 -21.62 -9.77
N SER A 465 13.78 -21.07 -9.27
CA SER A 465 15.10 -21.71 -9.27
C SER A 465 15.18 -22.92 -8.32
N THR A 466 14.43 -22.87 -7.22
CA THR A 466 14.40 -23.93 -6.20
C THR A 466 13.26 -24.92 -6.40
N LEU A 467 12.33 -24.66 -7.32
CA LEU A 467 11.23 -25.56 -7.63
C LEU A 467 11.75 -26.93 -8.08
N GLU A 468 11.21 -27.98 -7.48
CA GLU A 468 11.50 -29.37 -7.83
C GLU A 468 10.40 -29.90 -8.75
N ASP A 469 10.58 -29.72 -10.05
CA ASP A 469 9.67 -30.20 -11.08
C ASP A 469 10.44 -30.89 -12.21
N PRO A 470 10.20 -32.19 -12.48
CA PRO A 470 10.92 -32.91 -13.53
C PRO A 470 10.64 -32.38 -14.95
N ALA A 471 9.54 -31.65 -15.16
CA ALA A 471 9.21 -31.06 -16.45
C ALA A 471 9.85 -29.67 -16.66
N LEU A 472 10.40 -29.08 -15.60
CA LEU A 472 11.03 -27.76 -15.66
C LEU A 472 12.50 -27.89 -16.07
N ASP A 473 12.85 -27.29 -17.19
CA ASP A 473 14.25 -27.20 -17.63
C ASP A 473 15.00 -26.14 -16.81
N LYS A 474 15.74 -26.61 -15.80
CA LYS A 474 16.57 -25.77 -14.92
C LYS A 474 17.73 -25.10 -15.65
N GLU A 475 18.22 -25.69 -16.73
CA GLU A 475 19.30 -25.10 -17.53
C GLU A 475 18.77 -23.92 -18.34
N LEU A 476 17.62 -24.09 -19.00
CA LEU A 476 16.94 -22.97 -19.67
C LEU A 476 16.58 -21.85 -18.70
N LEU A 477 16.16 -22.18 -17.48
CA LEU A 477 15.87 -21.19 -16.44
C LEU A 477 17.10 -20.33 -16.14
N ARG A 478 18.24 -20.96 -15.87
CA ARG A 478 19.50 -20.25 -15.59
C ARG A 478 19.99 -19.43 -16.78
N GLN A 479 19.90 -19.97 -17.99
CA GLN A 479 20.27 -19.24 -19.22
C GLN A 479 19.40 -18.00 -19.46
N THR A 480 18.14 -18.03 -19.01
CA THR A 480 17.21 -16.91 -19.16
C THR A 480 17.39 -15.86 -18.07
N ALA A 481 17.51 -16.29 -16.82
CA ALA A 481 17.72 -15.44 -15.65
C ALA A 481 18.41 -16.23 -14.52
N ASP A 482 19.73 -16.12 -14.41
CA ASP A 482 20.48 -16.73 -13.31
C ASP A 482 20.36 -15.88 -12.04
N LEU A 483 19.78 -16.48 -10.98
CA LEU A 483 19.55 -15.81 -9.71
C LEU A 483 20.84 -15.28 -9.07
N LEU A 484 21.93 -16.06 -9.10
CA LEU A 484 23.18 -15.68 -8.44
C LEU A 484 23.87 -14.55 -9.21
N GLU A 485 23.90 -14.63 -10.55
CA GLU A 485 24.43 -13.56 -11.39
C GLU A 485 23.64 -12.25 -11.23
N ILE A 486 22.30 -12.34 -11.15
CA ILE A 486 21.43 -11.19 -10.91
C ILE A 486 21.73 -10.56 -9.55
N LEU A 487 21.83 -11.37 -8.49
CA LEU A 487 22.16 -10.87 -7.14
C LEU A 487 23.55 -10.23 -7.10
N ASP A 488 24.54 -10.86 -7.72
CA ASP A 488 25.91 -10.31 -7.82
C ASP A 488 25.91 -8.97 -8.61
N ARG A 489 25.12 -8.85 -9.67
CA ARG A 489 24.96 -7.59 -10.44
C ARG A 489 24.24 -6.50 -9.65
N ILE A 490 23.21 -6.83 -8.87
CA ILE A 490 22.54 -5.88 -7.95
C ILE A 490 23.56 -5.34 -6.94
N ILE A 491 24.30 -6.23 -6.27
CA ILE A 491 25.33 -5.87 -5.28
C ILE A 491 26.36 -4.95 -5.93
N HIS A 492 26.86 -5.30 -7.13
CA HIS A 492 27.85 -4.52 -7.86
C HIS A 492 27.35 -3.11 -8.23
N ASN A 493 26.13 -2.98 -8.75
CA ASN A 493 25.57 -1.68 -9.10
C ASN A 493 25.41 -0.79 -7.86
N ILE A 494 24.92 -1.35 -6.75
CA ILE A 494 24.74 -0.60 -5.48
C ILE A 494 26.11 -0.17 -4.91
N GLN A 495 27.14 -1.04 -4.99
CA GLN A 495 28.51 -0.68 -4.62
C GLN A 495 29.01 0.50 -5.45
N ARG A 496 28.79 0.50 -6.76
CA ARG A 496 29.19 1.62 -7.63
C ARG A 496 28.46 2.92 -7.30
N VAL A 497 27.18 2.86 -6.93
CA VAL A 497 26.43 4.05 -6.48
C VAL A 497 27.06 4.61 -5.20
N ARG A 498 27.35 3.75 -4.22
CA ARG A 498 28.03 4.15 -2.97
C ARG A 498 29.39 4.79 -3.26
N ASP A 499 30.20 4.18 -4.10
CA ASP A 499 31.56 4.66 -4.36
C ASP A 499 31.57 6.02 -5.10
N MET A 500 30.51 6.35 -5.86
CA MET A 500 30.31 7.70 -6.43
C MET A 500 29.86 8.72 -5.39
N ASP A 501 29.17 8.29 -4.34
CA ASP A 501 28.68 9.13 -3.23
C ASP A 501 29.78 9.39 -2.18
N ASP A 502 30.70 8.43 -2.00
CA ASP A 502 31.81 8.46 -1.01
C ASP A 502 32.90 9.52 -1.32
N GLU A 503 32.96 10.11 -2.53
CA GLU A 503 33.82 11.30 -2.75
C GLU A 503 33.34 12.51 -1.92
N HIS A 504 32.10 12.49 -1.40
CA HIS A 504 31.55 13.58 -0.60
C HIS A 504 31.05 13.15 0.80
N HIS A 505 30.53 11.93 1.03
CA HIS A 505 29.97 11.54 2.34
C HIS A 505 30.02 10.03 2.62
N LYS A 506 30.44 9.62 3.84
CA LYS A 506 30.47 8.20 4.28
C LYS A 506 29.06 7.56 4.24
N GLY A 507 28.77 6.76 3.23
CA GLY A 507 27.43 6.18 2.98
C GLY A 507 27.12 4.89 3.76
N ASP A 508 26.34 4.98 4.84
CA ASP A 508 25.89 3.83 5.64
C ASP A 508 24.69 3.08 5.00
N MET A 509 23.78 3.78 4.29
CA MET A 509 22.59 3.14 3.68
C MET A 509 22.96 2.12 2.61
N PHE A 510 23.72 2.52 1.58
CA PHE A 510 24.10 1.60 0.51
C PHE A 510 24.90 0.43 1.06
N THR A 511 25.76 0.68 2.06
CA THR A 511 26.50 -0.36 2.78
C THR A 511 25.56 -1.37 3.44
N ARG A 512 24.47 -0.93 4.07
CA ARG A 512 23.46 -1.81 4.64
C ARG A 512 22.69 -2.60 3.58
N THR A 513 22.26 -1.95 2.50
CA THR A 513 21.56 -2.61 1.39
C THR A 513 22.44 -3.68 0.74
N ILE A 514 23.73 -3.39 0.54
CA ILE A 514 24.73 -4.36 0.07
C ILE A 514 24.79 -5.58 0.98
N LYS A 515 24.91 -5.40 2.30
CA LYS A 515 24.95 -6.50 3.28
C LYS A 515 23.69 -7.38 3.23
N ILE A 516 22.52 -6.79 3.02
CA ILE A 516 21.25 -7.51 2.86
C ILE A 516 21.31 -8.41 1.63
N PHE A 517 21.65 -7.85 0.46
CA PHE A 517 21.74 -8.63 -0.77
C PHE A 517 22.87 -9.68 -0.75
N GLU A 518 24.01 -9.39 -0.12
CA GLU A 518 25.09 -10.37 0.12
C GLU A 518 24.59 -11.56 0.95
N SER A 519 23.83 -11.28 2.01
CA SER A 519 23.22 -12.33 2.85
C SER A 519 22.21 -13.18 2.07
N ILE A 520 21.36 -12.55 1.25
CA ILE A 520 20.42 -13.25 0.36
C ILE A 520 21.18 -14.12 -0.65
N ARG A 521 22.24 -13.58 -1.26
CA ARG A 521 23.09 -14.27 -2.24
C ARG A 521 23.74 -15.51 -1.64
N ILE A 522 24.33 -15.40 -0.46
CA ILE A 522 24.92 -16.55 0.25
C ILE A 522 23.85 -17.62 0.52
N ARG A 523 22.68 -17.23 1.03
CA ARG A 523 21.58 -18.17 1.31
C ARG A 523 21.09 -18.88 0.04
N CYS A 524 20.92 -18.15 -1.05
CA CYS A 524 20.52 -18.71 -2.34
C CYS A 524 21.58 -19.68 -2.88
N GLY A 525 22.87 -19.31 -2.82
CA GLY A 525 23.97 -20.15 -3.25
C GLY A 525 24.04 -21.47 -2.48
N LEU A 526 23.88 -21.43 -1.15
CA LEU A 526 23.81 -22.64 -0.33
C LEU A 526 22.64 -23.56 -0.72
N LYS A 527 21.47 -22.98 -1.03
CA LYS A 527 20.29 -23.75 -1.44
C LYS A 527 20.43 -24.36 -2.84
N LEU A 528 21.14 -23.68 -3.73
CA LEU A 528 21.36 -24.11 -5.12
C LEU A 528 22.60 -25.00 -5.31
N GLY A 529 23.38 -25.24 -4.25
CA GLY A 529 24.55 -26.11 -4.28
C GLY A 529 25.83 -25.45 -4.82
N ASP A 530 25.93 -24.12 -4.76
CA ASP A 530 27.11 -23.37 -5.19
C ASP A 530 28.27 -23.49 -4.18
N ILE A 531 29.40 -24.04 -4.64
CA ILE A 531 30.58 -24.36 -3.84
C ILE A 531 31.30 -23.09 -3.35
N THR A 532 31.23 -21.99 -4.11
CA THR A 532 31.88 -20.72 -3.73
C THR A 532 31.24 -20.10 -2.48
N SER A 533 29.93 -20.27 -2.34
CA SER A 533 29.16 -19.82 -1.16
C SER A 533 29.51 -20.59 0.12
N LEU A 534 29.91 -21.86 0.01
CA LEU A 534 30.36 -22.68 1.15
C LEU A 534 31.72 -22.23 1.71
N SER A 535 32.63 -21.75 0.85
CA SER A 535 33.93 -21.23 1.25
C SER A 535 33.81 -19.89 1.97
N ASN A 536 33.03 -18.96 1.42
CA ASN A 536 32.81 -17.64 2.02
C ASN A 536 32.08 -17.77 3.38
N ALA A 537 31.11 -18.68 3.51
CA ALA A 537 30.46 -18.96 4.79
C ALA A 537 31.44 -19.45 5.89
N GLY A 538 32.57 -20.04 5.50
CA GLY A 538 33.66 -20.46 6.41
C GLY A 538 34.56 -19.31 6.86
N GLU A 539 34.89 -18.36 5.97
CA GLU A 539 35.71 -17.18 6.30
C GLU A 539 34.97 -16.18 7.19
N TYR A 540 33.65 -15.98 6.97
CA TYR A 540 32.81 -15.15 7.85
C TYR A 540 32.62 -15.75 9.25
N ARG A 541 32.89 -17.06 9.43
CA ARG A 541 32.88 -17.72 10.76
C ARG A 541 34.19 -17.63 11.51
N PHE A 542 35.30 -17.22 10.88
CA PHE A 542 36.64 -17.29 11.48
C PHE A 542 37.38 -15.94 11.55
N GLY A 543 36.87 -14.88 10.90
CA GLY A 543 37.38 -13.52 11.00
C GLY A 543 36.73 -12.70 12.12
N GLY A 544 37.11 -12.95 13.39
CA GLY A 544 37.00 -11.96 14.47
C GLY A 544 35.61 -11.37 14.77
N MET A 545 34.60 -12.21 15.04
CA MET A 545 33.32 -11.77 15.64
C MET A 545 32.91 -12.77 16.73
N MET A 546 33.69 -12.84 17.80
CA MET A 546 33.23 -13.37 19.10
C MET A 546 33.25 -12.21 20.10
N GLU A 547 32.31 -11.27 19.96
CA GLU A 547 31.83 -10.44 21.08
C GLU A 547 30.68 -9.49 20.71
N ASP A 548 30.28 -9.39 19.44
CA ASP A 548 29.13 -8.55 19.09
C ASP A 548 27.86 -9.39 18.90
N SER A 549 27.04 -9.42 19.95
CA SER A 549 25.69 -10.01 19.96
C SER A 549 24.72 -9.38 18.94
N SER A 550 25.15 -8.36 18.19
CA SER A 550 24.40 -7.74 17.10
C SER A 550 24.37 -8.57 15.80
N PHE A 551 25.34 -9.48 15.58
CA PHE A 551 25.41 -10.26 14.34
C PHE A 551 24.33 -11.36 14.26
N MET A 552 23.91 -11.90 15.41
CA MET A 552 22.74 -12.79 15.51
C MET A 552 21.42 -12.04 15.43
N ASP A 553 21.42 -10.70 15.54
CA ASP A 553 20.22 -9.86 15.38
C ASP A 553 19.99 -9.43 13.91
N VAL A 554 21.00 -9.57 13.04
CA VAL A 554 20.83 -9.52 11.55
C VAL A 554 20.11 -10.77 11.03
N SER A 555 20.00 -11.81 11.85
CA SER A 555 19.09 -12.96 11.61
C SER A 555 17.64 -12.66 12.04
N GLY A 556 17.38 -11.47 12.56
CA GLY A 556 16.08 -10.95 13.00
C GLY A 556 15.46 -9.94 12.04
N ASP A 557 15.74 -10.02 10.73
CA ASP A 557 15.04 -9.23 9.71
C ASP A 557 13.61 -9.75 9.55
N ALA A 558 12.77 -9.50 10.56
CA ALA A 558 11.34 -9.77 10.57
C ALA A 558 10.67 -9.20 9.32
N TRP A 559 11.19 -8.11 8.73
CA TRP A 559 10.67 -7.56 7.48
C TRP A 559 10.91 -8.45 6.26
N LEU A 560 12.07 -9.12 6.17
CA LEU A 560 12.34 -10.10 5.11
C LEU A 560 11.51 -11.35 5.38
N GLY A 561 11.34 -11.75 6.65
CA GLY A 561 10.39 -12.78 7.06
C GLY A 561 8.91 -12.42 6.80
N ASP A 562 8.53 -11.15 6.89
CA ASP A 562 7.17 -10.65 6.61
C ASP A 562 6.96 -10.52 5.08
N MET A 563 7.98 -10.07 4.35
CA MET A 563 7.98 -9.93 2.89
C MET A 563 8.16 -11.27 2.16
N LEU A 564 8.80 -12.26 2.78
CA LEU A 564 8.91 -13.63 2.26
C LEU A 564 7.78 -14.51 2.79
N GLY A 565 7.42 -14.36 4.07
CA GLY A 565 6.41 -15.16 4.76
C GLY A 565 4.98 -14.82 4.34
N SER A 566 4.71 -13.62 3.82
CA SER A 566 3.44 -13.31 3.13
C SER A 566 3.23 -14.16 1.86
N TRP A 567 4.29 -14.77 1.33
CA TRP A 567 4.25 -15.62 0.13
C TRP A 567 4.47 -17.11 0.42
N ASP A 568 4.63 -17.50 1.70
CA ASP A 568 4.76 -18.88 2.19
C ASP A 568 3.39 -19.55 2.51
N TYR A 569 2.28 -18.95 2.07
CA TYR A 569 0.93 -19.54 2.17
C TYR A 569 0.59 -20.40 0.96
#